data_AF-A0A7S0EXI7-F1
#
_entry.id   AF-A0A7S0EXI7-F1
#
_cell.length_a   1.000
_cell.length_b   1.000
_cell.length_c   1.000
_cell.angle_alpha   90.00
_cell.angle_beta   90.00
_cell.angle_gamma   90.00
#
_symmetry.space_group_name_H-M   'P 1'
#
loop_
_entity.id
_entity.type
_entity.pdbx_description
1 polymer ?
#
loop_
_entity_poly.entity_id
_entity_poly.type
_entity_poly.pdbx_seq_one_letter_code
_entity_poly.pdbx_strand_id
1 'polypeptide(L)'
;CHWQKLMDVTKVTIDIKDPKFSLADLIALNLQDYVDDVGEVVDCANKEDKMEQTLVKLAETWKVVDFNFDQHADSDVYLIGLGEENFEMLEENQLVVQGMMASKYLSTFEEEVTGWQRNLSSVSDVLGQMSETQRKWAYLETLFIGSDEVKKELP
;
A
#
# COMPACT_ATOMS: atom_id res chain seq x y z
N CYS A 1 21.39 -2.35 8.73
CA CYS A 1 22.25 -1.98 7.58
C CYS A 1 22.93 -3.24 7.04
N HIS A 2 22.73 -3.56 5.75
CA HIS A 2 23.30 -4.77 5.11
C HIS A 2 24.83 -4.83 5.17
N TRP A 3 25.49 -3.70 5.03
CA TRP A 3 26.93 -3.59 5.16
C TRP A 3 27.47 -4.01 6.53
N GLN A 4 26.74 -3.71 7.60
CA GLN A 4 27.12 -4.19 8.94
C GLN A 4 27.03 -5.72 9.00
N LYS A 5 25.99 -6.33 8.42
CA LYS A 5 25.87 -7.79 8.35
C LYS A 5 27.06 -8.41 7.58
N LEU A 6 27.49 -7.81 6.47
CA LEU A 6 28.66 -8.27 5.72
C LEU A 6 29.97 -8.15 6.53
N MET A 7 30.15 -7.05 7.26
CA MET A 7 31.30 -6.86 8.16
C MET A 7 31.28 -7.87 9.32
N ASP A 8 30.11 -8.19 9.85
CA ASP A 8 29.94 -9.16 10.93
C ASP A 8 30.23 -10.60 10.47
N VAL A 9 29.90 -10.95 9.22
CA VAL A 9 30.21 -12.25 8.59
C VAL A 9 31.71 -12.39 8.33
N THR A 10 32.30 -11.40 7.66
CA THR A 10 33.71 -11.42 7.25
C THR A 10 34.70 -11.12 8.39
N LYS A 11 34.20 -10.58 9.51
CA LYS A 11 35.01 -10.06 10.64
C LYS A 11 35.97 -8.93 10.23
N VAL A 12 35.75 -8.32 9.07
CA VAL A 12 36.52 -7.19 8.56
C VAL A 12 35.67 -5.93 8.70
N THR A 13 36.23 -4.90 9.33
CA THR A 13 35.56 -3.61 9.49
C THR A 13 36.03 -2.65 8.41
N ILE A 14 35.10 -2.06 7.67
CA ILE A 14 35.35 -1.03 6.67
C ILE A 14 34.47 0.19 6.96
N ASP A 15 35.01 1.39 6.74
CA ASP A 15 34.20 2.62 6.81
C ASP A 15 33.71 2.99 5.41
N ILE A 16 32.46 2.62 5.13
CA ILE A 16 31.83 2.85 3.82
C ILE A 16 31.41 4.32 3.65
N LYS A 17 31.41 5.11 4.74
CA LYS A 17 31.13 6.54 4.69
C LYS A 17 32.41 7.38 4.51
N ASP A 18 33.59 6.76 4.57
CA ASP A 18 34.86 7.44 4.31
C ASP A 18 34.92 7.88 2.84
N PRO A 19 35.15 9.17 2.53
CA PRO A 19 35.40 9.63 1.16
C PRO A 19 36.56 8.92 0.45
N LYS A 20 37.45 8.25 1.19
CA LYS A 20 38.57 7.45 0.66
C LYS A 20 38.20 6.00 0.37
N PHE A 21 36.97 5.58 0.66
CA PHE A 21 36.51 4.22 0.40
C PHE A 21 36.80 3.82 -1.05
N SER A 22 37.48 2.69 -1.20
CA SER A 22 38.02 2.24 -2.47
C SER A 22 37.68 0.78 -2.74
N LEU A 23 37.86 0.36 -3.99
CA LEU A 23 37.70 -1.04 -4.38
C LEU A 23 38.65 -1.97 -3.59
N ALA A 24 39.82 -1.47 -3.17
CA ALA A 24 40.75 -2.25 -2.36
C ALA A 24 40.16 -2.63 -0.99
N ASP A 25 39.39 -1.73 -0.38
CA ASP A 25 38.71 -1.98 0.90
C ASP A 25 37.61 -3.05 0.73
N LEU A 26 36.95 -3.07 -0.42
CA LEU A 26 35.93 -4.06 -0.75
C LEU A 26 36.54 -5.44 -1.05
N ILE A 27 37.70 -5.49 -1.71
CA ILE A 27 38.47 -6.72 -1.90
C ILE A 27 38.98 -7.25 -0.55
N ALA A 28 39.36 -6.37 0.38
CA ALA A 28 39.84 -6.77 1.71
C ALA A 28 38.78 -7.49 2.57
N LEU A 29 37.49 -7.34 2.26
CA LEU A 29 36.42 -8.12 2.89
C LEU A 29 36.49 -9.62 2.56
N ASN A 30 37.16 -10.00 1.46
CA ASN A 30 37.26 -11.38 0.98
C ASN A 30 35.89 -12.10 0.93
N LEU A 31 34.87 -11.43 0.39
CA LEU A 31 33.50 -11.94 0.33
C LEU A 31 33.40 -13.31 -0.34
N GLN A 32 34.34 -13.63 -1.24
CA GLN A 32 34.42 -14.93 -1.90
C GLN A 32 34.67 -16.12 -0.96
N ASP A 33 35.17 -15.89 0.25
CA ASP A 33 35.40 -16.94 1.24
C ASP A 33 34.13 -17.25 2.06
N TYR A 34 33.09 -16.43 1.95
CA TYR A 34 31.84 -16.48 2.71
C TYR A 34 30.60 -16.49 1.80
N VAL A 35 30.68 -17.18 0.65
CA VAL A 35 29.69 -17.09 -0.44
C VAL A 35 28.26 -17.31 0.03
N ASP A 36 28.01 -18.32 0.86
CA ASP A 36 26.65 -18.67 1.31
C ASP A 36 26.06 -17.56 2.21
N ASP A 37 26.79 -17.14 3.25
CA ASP A 37 26.35 -16.09 4.17
C ASP A 37 26.18 -14.73 3.47
N VAL A 38 27.11 -14.39 2.56
CA VAL A 38 27.03 -13.18 1.74
C VAL A 38 25.83 -13.26 0.80
N GLY A 39 25.57 -14.44 0.23
CA GLY A 39 24.39 -14.72 -0.59
C GLY A 39 23.09 -14.44 0.15
N GLU A 40 22.96 -14.89 1.39
CA GLU A 40 21.77 -14.61 2.22
C GLU A 40 21.58 -13.11 2.49
N VAL A 41 22.67 -12.38 2.76
CA VAL A 41 22.59 -10.92 2.97
C VAL A 41 22.19 -10.19 1.68
N VAL A 42 22.73 -10.60 0.54
CA VAL A 42 22.39 -10.03 -0.77
C VAL A 42 20.94 -10.33 -1.13
N ASP A 43 20.47 -11.56 -0.88
CA ASP A 43 19.08 -11.94 -1.10
C ASP A 43 18.12 -11.14 -0.22
N CYS A 44 18.47 -10.94 1.05
CA CYS A 44 17.75 -10.04 1.96
C CYS A 44 17.66 -8.63 1.38
N ALA A 45 18.79 -8.06 0.96
CA ALA A 45 18.85 -6.70 0.41
C ALA A 45 18.01 -6.56 -0.87
N ASN A 46 18.06 -7.53 -1.77
CA ASN A 46 17.27 -7.54 -3.00
C ASN A 46 15.76 -7.65 -2.73
N LYS A 47 15.36 -8.36 -1.66
CA LYS A 47 13.94 -8.50 -1.28
C LYS A 47 13.42 -7.25 -0.60
N GLU A 48 14.24 -6.62 0.24
CA GLU A 48 13.95 -5.32 0.85
C GLU A 48 13.82 -4.22 -0.20
N ASP A 49 14.75 -4.12 -1.17
CA ASP A 49 14.68 -3.15 -2.28
C ASP A 49 13.39 -3.29 -3.11
N LYS A 50 12.97 -4.52 -3.43
CA LYS A 50 11.70 -4.76 -4.12
C LYS A 50 10.49 -4.29 -3.31
N MET A 51 10.54 -4.44 -1.99
CA MET A 51 9.48 -3.98 -1.09
C MET A 51 9.43 -2.45 -1.07
N GLU A 52 10.58 -1.80 -0.94
CA GLU A 52 10.71 -0.35 -0.99
C GLU A 52 10.16 0.23 -2.30
N GLN A 53 10.55 -0.33 -3.45
CA GLN A 53 10.03 0.10 -4.75
C GLN A 53 8.51 -0.07 -4.86
N THR A 54 7.97 -1.14 -4.28
CA THR A 54 6.52 -1.39 -4.24
C THR A 54 5.80 -0.34 -3.38
N LEU A 55 6.37 0.01 -2.23
CA LEU A 55 5.84 1.04 -1.32
C LEU A 55 5.87 2.44 -1.97
N VAL A 56 6.96 2.79 -2.66
CA VAL A 56 7.06 4.03 -3.44
C VAL A 56 5.97 4.09 -4.50
N LYS A 57 5.78 2.99 -5.26
CA LYS A 57 4.73 2.92 -6.27
C LYS A 57 3.33 3.07 -5.67
N LEU A 58 3.06 2.43 -4.52
CA LEU A 58 1.80 2.61 -3.78
C LEU A 58 1.60 4.09 -3.42
N ALA A 59 2.61 4.73 -2.85
CA ALA A 59 2.55 6.14 -2.48
C ALA A 59 2.29 7.06 -3.67
N GLU A 60 2.91 6.80 -4.81
CA GLU A 60 2.69 7.58 -6.04
C GLU A 60 1.29 7.38 -6.60
N THR A 61 0.81 6.14 -6.61
CA THR A 61 -0.52 5.78 -7.10
C THR A 61 -1.60 6.50 -6.28
N TRP A 62 -1.55 6.37 -4.96
CA TRP A 62 -2.59 6.91 -4.07
C TRP A 62 -2.52 8.42 -3.85
N LYS A 63 -1.50 9.11 -4.37
CA LYS A 63 -1.45 10.58 -4.42
C LYS A 63 -2.39 11.18 -5.46
N VAL A 64 -2.75 10.41 -6.49
CA VAL A 64 -3.51 10.90 -7.65
C VAL A 64 -4.86 10.20 -7.82
N VAL A 65 -5.24 9.33 -6.89
CA VAL A 65 -6.57 8.70 -6.89
C VAL A 65 -7.61 9.73 -6.46
N ASP A 66 -8.57 9.97 -7.34
CA ASP A 66 -9.71 10.86 -7.10
C ASP A 66 -11.01 10.07 -6.93
N PHE A 67 -11.91 10.61 -6.11
CA PHE A 67 -13.29 10.14 -6.00
C PHE A 67 -14.16 10.80 -7.06
N ASN A 68 -15.11 10.02 -7.57
CA ASN A 68 -16.11 10.49 -8.52
C ASN A 68 -17.35 10.96 -7.75
N PHE A 69 -17.99 12.00 -8.27
CA PHE A 69 -19.20 12.58 -7.71
C PHE A 69 -20.24 12.71 -8.82
N ASP A 70 -21.27 11.87 -8.76
CA ASP A 70 -22.33 11.82 -9.76
C ASP A 70 -23.62 12.40 -9.18
N GLN A 71 -24.22 13.36 -9.89
CA GLN A 71 -25.48 13.97 -9.44
C GLN A 71 -26.61 12.93 -9.47
N HIS A 72 -27.36 12.82 -8.37
CA HIS A 72 -28.51 11.93 -8.27
C HIS A 72 -29.73 12.58 -8.92
N ALA A 73 -30.06 12.17 -10.14
CA ALA A 73 -31.19 12.69 -10.92
C ALA A 73 -31.18 14.23 -10.99
N ASP A 74 -32.33 14.88 -10.76
CA ASP A 74 -32.48 16.34 -10.72
C ASP A 74 -32.32 16.91 -9.30
N SER A 75 -31.75 16.14 -8.36
CA SER A 75 -31.53 16.60 -6.98
C SER A 75 -30.22 17.37 -6.82
N ASP A 76 -30.11 18.16 -5.75
CA ASP A 76 -28.87 18.84 -5.37
C ASP A 76 -27.85 17.90 -4.68
N VAL A 77 -28.09 16.59 -4.69
CA VAL A 77 -27.27 15.58 -3.99
C VAL A 77 -26.36 14.87 -4.98
N TYR A 78 -25.08 14.73 -4.61
CA TYR A 78 -24.07 13.99 -5.36
C TYR A 78 -23.72 12.70 -4.64
N LEU A 79 -23.74 11.59 -5.38
CA LEU A 79 -23.30 10.29 -4.92
C LEU A 79 -21.79 10.17 -5.12
N ILE A 80 -21.10 9.78 -4.06
CA ILE A 80 -19.67 9.59 -4.03
C ILE A 80 -19.37 8.14 -4.40
N GLY A 81 -18.40 7.95 -5.28
CA GLY A 81 -17.92 6.63 -5.66
C GLY A 81 -16.43 6.65 -5.97
N LEU A 82 -15.87 5.46 -6.10
CA LEU A 82 -14.57 5.27 -6.71
C LEU A 82 -14.81 4.68 -8.10
N GLY A 83 -14.06 5.14 -9.10
CA GLY A 83 -14.13 4.55 -10.44
C GLY A 83 -13.81 3.06 -10.41
N GLU A 84 -14.41 2.26 -11.31
CA GLU A 84 -14.25 0.80 -11.34
C GLU A 84 -12.78 0.38 -11.38
N GLU A 85 -11.99 0.97 -12.29
CA GLU A 85 -10.54 0.71 -12.40
C GLU A 85 -9.78 1.05 -11.09
N ASN A 86 -10.15 2.15 -10.42
CA ASN A 86 -9.53 2.53 -9.16
C ASN A 86 -9.93 1.61 -8.00
N PHE A 87 -11.14 1.03 -8.05
CA PHE A 87 -11.60 0.06 -7.07
C PHE A 87 -10.91 -1.29 -7.25
N GLU A 88 -10.79 -1.79 -8.49
CA GLU A 88 -10.00 -2.99 -8.79
C GLU A 88 -8.54 -2.81 -8.33
N MET A 89 -7.94 -1.65 -8.64
CA MET A 89 -6.60 -1.30 -8.18
C MET A 89 -6.49 -1.25 -6.65
N LEU A 90 -7.54 -0.84 -5.93
CA LEU A 90 -7.57 -0.89 -4.47
C LEU A 90 -7.49 -2.33 -3.97
N GLU A 91 -8.29 -3.24 -4.52
CA GLU A 91 -8.28 -4.66 -4.15
C GLU A 91 -6.92 -5.32 -4.46
N GLU A 92 -6.35 -5.04 -5.63
CA GLU A 92 -5.00 -5.51 -6.00
C GLU A 92 -3.94 -5.01 -5.03
N ASN A 93 -3.96 -3.72 -4.71
CA ASN A 93 -3.01 -3.11 -3.78
C ASN A 93 -3.16 -3.69 -2.35
N GLN A 94 -4.37 -4.03 -1.92
CA GLN A 94 -4.58 -4.73 -0.65
C GLN A 94 -3.92 -6.12 -0.64
N LEU A 95 -4.02 -6.89 -1.74
CA LEU A 95 -3.34 -8.19 -1.87
C LEU A 95 -1.81 -8.03 -1.87
N VAL A 96 -1.29 -7.03 -2.56
CA VAL A 96 0.15 -6.71 -2.58
C VAL A 96 0.65 -6.41 -1.16
N VAL A 97 -0.07 -5.57 -0.41
CA VAL A 97 0.29 -5.22 0.97
C VAL A 97 0.19 -6.44 1.90
N GLN A 98 -0.84 -7.28 1.76
CA GLN A 98 -0.92 -8.54 2.50
C GLN A 98 0.28 -9.47 2.21
N GLY A 99 0.72 -9.54 0.95
CA GLY A 99 1.92 -10.28 0.57
C GLY A 99 3.19 -9.74 1.22
N MET A 100 3.33 -8.42 1.33
CA MET A 100 4.44 -7.79 2.03
C MET A 100 4.42 -8.09 3.53
N MET A 101 3.25 -8.08 4.17
CA MET A 101 3.14 -8.45 5.59
C MET A 101 3.52 -9.90 5.88
N ALA A 102 3.24 -10.82 4.95
CA ALA A 102 3.62 -12.23 5.08
C ALA A 102 5.12 -12.46 4.80
N SER A 103 5.84 -11.45 4.32
CA SER A 103 7.25 -11.55 3.98
C SER A 103 8.13 -11.60 5.23
N LYS A 104 9.06 -12.56 5.27
CA LYS A 104 10.10 -12.63 6.32
C LYS A 104 11.06 -11.42 6.32
N TYR A 105 11.02 -10.59 5.27
CA TYR A 105 11.83 -9.39 5.10
C TYR A 105 11.08 -8.10 5.50
N LEU A 106 9.92 -8.23 6.15
CA LEU A 106 9.07 -7.10 6.54
C LEU A 106 9.72 -6.17 7.58
N SER A 107 10.62 -6.69 8.43
CA SER A 107 11.08 -5.99 9.65
C SER A 107 11.53 -4.55 9.45
N THR A 108 12.19 -4.23 8.34
CA THR A 108 12.67 -2.87 8.03
C THR A 108 11.52 -1.92 7.68
N PHE A 109 10.41 -2.44 7.14
CA PHE A 109 9.27 -1.68 6.60
C PHE A 109 7.95 -1.95 7.34
N GLU A 110 8.00 -2.59 8.51
CA GLU A 110 6.81 -3.07 9.22
C GLU A 110 5.79 -1.96 9.51
N GLU A 111 6.27 -0.80 9.99
CA GLU A 111 5.45 0.37 10.27
C GLU A 111 4.78 0.91 9.01
N GLU A 112 5.54 1.02 7.92
CA GLU A 112 5.03 1.57 6.66
C GLU A 112 4.01 0.63 6.00
N VAL A 113 4.31 -0.66 5.92
CA VAL A 113 3.42 -1.68 5.33
C VAL A 113 2.14 -1.80 6.15
N THR A 114 2.22 -1.76 7.48
CA THR A 114 1.04 -1.80 8.37
C THR A 114 0.21 -0.52 8.23
N GLY A 115 0.87 0.63 8.05
CA GLY A 115 0.22 1.90 7.73
C GLY A 115 -0.60 1.80 6.44
N TRP A 116 0.01 1.28 5.36
CA TRP A 116 -0.68 1.03 4.10
C TRP A 116 -1.84 0.06 4.26
N GLN A 117 -1.64 -1.07 4.94
CA GLN A 117 -2.69 -2.07 5.16
C GLN A 117 -3.92 -1.43 5.81
N ARG A 118 -3.71 -0.70 6.91
CA ARG A 118 -4.79 -0.03 7.63
C ARG A 118 -5.50 1.01 6.76
N ASN A 119 -4.74 1.82 6.04
CA ASN A 119 -5.30 2.90 5.23
C ASN A 119 -6.15 2.33 4.08
N LEU A 120 -5.63 1.35 3.32
CA LEU A 120 -6.36 0.74 2.21
C LEU A 120 -7.62 0.00 2.68
N SER A 121 -7.53 -0.76 3.78
CA SER A 121 -8.71 -1.39 4.38
C SER A 121 -9.74 -0.36 4.83
N SER A 122 -9.32 0.74 5.44
CA SER A 122 -10.24 1.81 5.87
C SER A 122 -10.96 2.45 4.68
N VAL A 123 -10.25 2.69 3.57
CA VAL A 123 -10.86 3.21 2.34
C VAL A 123 -11.90 2.23 1.79
N SER A 124 -11.57 0.94 1.70
CA SER A 124 -12.49 -0.11 1.23
C SER A 124 -13.75 -0.20 2.10
N ASP A 125 -13.57 -0.24 3.43
CA ASP A 125 -14.68 -0.33 4.40
C ASP A 125 -15.61 0.88 4.34
N VAL A 126 -15.03 2.09 4.24
CA VAL A 126 -15.80 3.34 4.15
C VAL A 126 -16.55 3.41 2.82
N LEU A 127 -15.92 3.03 1.71
CA LEU A 127 -16.56 2.99 0.39
C LEU A 127 -17.74 2.00 0.36
N GLY A 128 -17.56 0.82 0.95
CA GLY A 128 -18.63 -0.18 1.06
C GLY A 128 -19.84 0.35 1.85
N GLN A 129 -19.59 0.94 3.02
CA GLN A 129 -20.65 1.53 3.84
C GLN A 129 -21.31 2.74 3.17
N MET A 130 -20.53 3.59 2.51
CA MET A 130 -21.04 4.74 1.76
C MET A 130 -21.95 4.28 0.63
N SER A 131 -21.51 3.29 -0.17
CA SER A 131 -22.31 2.73 -1.27
C SER A 131 -23.64 2.15 -0.77
N GLU A 132 -23.63 1.38 0.32
CA GLU A 132 -24.86 0.84 0.90
C GLU A 132 -25.80 1.95 1.40
N THR A 133 -25.24 2.96 2.07
CA THR A 133 -26.01 4.10 2.60
C THR A 133 -26.63 4.92 1.48
N GLN A 134 -25.85 5.25 0.45
CA GLN A 134 -26.32 5.97 -0.74
C GLN A 134 -27.42 5.19 -1.47
N ARG A 135 -27.27 3.87 -1.62
CA ARG A 135 -28.30 3.02 -2.23
C ARG A 135 -29.61 3.02 -1.44
N LYS A 136 -29.53 2.90 -0.11
CA LYS A 136 -30.72 2.96 0.77
C LYS A 136 -31.38 4.34 0.70
N TRP A 137 -30.57 5.40 0.74
CA TRP A 137 -31.06 6.77 0.64
C TRP A 137 -31.74 7.03 -0.71
N ALA A 138 -31.11 6.66 -1.83
CA ALA A 138 -31.67 6.85 -3.17
C ALA A 138 -32.99 6.09 -3.35
N TYR A 139 -33.09 4.86 -2.81
CA TYR A 139 -34.35 4.10 -2.80
C TYR A 139 -35.45 4.81 -2.02
N LEU A 140 -35.14 5.31 -0.81
CA LEU A 140 -36.10 6.04 0.01
C LEU A 140 -36.50 7.37 -0.63
N GLU A 141 -35.56 8.08 -1.24
CA GLU A 141 -35.80 9.32 -1.97
C GLU A 141 -36.80 9.09 -3.11
N THR A 142 -36.58 8.07 -3.95
CA THR A 142 -37.51 7.74 -5.03
C THR A 142 -38.89 7.31 -4.50
N LEU A 143 -38.93 6.54 -3.41
CA LEU A 143 -40.17 6.04 -2.83
C LEU A 143 -41.01 7.14 -2.16
N PHE A 144 -40.37 8.08 -1.45
CA PHE A 144 -41.06 9.16 -0.75
C PHE A 144 -41.25 10.40 -1.63
N ILE A 145 -40.26 10.80 -2.43
CA ILE A 145 -40.36 12.01 -3.24
C ILE A 145 -41.10 11.73 -4.56
N GLY A 146 -40.82 10.60 -5.21
CA GLY A 146 -41.35 10.24 -6.52
C GLY A 146 -42.74 9.60 -6.55
N SER A 147 -43.32 9.21 -5.40
CA SER A 147 -44.65 8.60 -5.33
C SER A 147 -45.58 9.33 -4.36
N ASP A 148 -46.50 10.12 -4.91
CA ASP A 148 -47.51 10.86 -4.14
C ASP A 148 -48.55 9.95 -3.44
N GLU A 149 -48.71 8.70 -3.88
CA GLU A 149 -49.56 7.71 -3.23
C GLU A 149 -48.94 7.19 -1.93
N VAL A 150 -47.62 6.93 -1.91
CA VAL A 150 -46.92 6.44 -0.72
C VAL A 150 -46.81 7.52 0.36
N LYS A 151 -46.62 8.79 -0.04
CA LYS A 151 -46.70 9.97 0.86
C LYS A 151 -48.03 10.12 1.59
N LYS A 152 -49.14 9.61 1.04
CA LYS A 152 -50.48 9.74 1.63
C LYS A 152 -50.84 8.60 2.59
N GLU A 153 -50.22 7.44 2.43
CA GLU A 153 -50.49 6.22 3.21
C GLU A 153 -49.56 6.05 4.42
N LEU A 154 -48.40 6.71 4.41
CA LEU A 154 -47.49 6.78 5.56
C LEU A 154 -47.67 8.14 6.27
N PRO A 155 -47.86 8.19 7.61
CA PRO A 155 -48.09 9.44 8.34
C PRO A 155 -46.87 10.36 8.38
#